data_AF-A0A3B9XKN0-F1
#
_entry.id   AF-A0A3B9XKN0-F1
#
_cell.length_a   1.000
_cell.length_b   1.000
_cell.length_c   1.000
_cell.angle_alpha   90.00
_cell.angle_beta   90.00
_cell.angle_gamma   90.00
#
_symmetry.space_group_name_H-M   'P 1'
#
loop_
_entity.id
_entity.type
_entity.pdbx_description
1 polymer ?
#
loop_
_entity_poly.entity_id
_entity_poly.type
_entity_poly.pdbx_seq_one_letter_code
_entity_poly.pdbx_strand_id
1 'polypeptide(L)'
;QITLIDLDEICVSNTNRQSHAASGQYGRVKVEVMAERLRAINPDIQCHPDMDFVTAANVAEKMAGGYDFVLDATDSVKHKVAMIVYCKRNKIPLYVVGSAGGQTDPTRIHYADITRAEQDPLLALVRKKLRQEHGYSSNLKRRFSIECVYSDEPVMFQQPDGSVCSTRPATHGNSSVRLDCAGGIGASTCVTGSFGFVASSRIIKKILDKARQSGSSSNTE
;
A
#
# COMPACT_ATOMS: atom_id res chain seq x y z
N GLN A 1 -5.93 -14.50 -11.74
CA GLN A 1 -4.51 -14.61 -11.37
C GLN A 1 -4.15 -13.52 -10.36
N ILE A 2 -3.16 -13.76 -9.49
CA ILE A 2 -2.61 -12.78 -8.54
C ILE A 2 -1.09 -12.96 -8.49
N THR A 3 -0.35 -11.86 -8.61
CA THR A 3 1.10 -11.83 -8.33
C THR A 3 1.35 -11.14 -6.99
N LEU A 4 2.17 -11.74 -6.14
CA LEU A 4 2.55 -11.21 -4.82
C LEU A 4 4.05 -10.93 -4.83
N ILE A 5 4.46 -9.69 -4.53
CA ILE A 5 5.88 -9.28 -4.52
C ILE A 5 6.24 -8.78 -3.12
N ASP A 6 7.03 -9.54 -2.38
CA ASP A 6 7.58 -9.19 -1.07
C ASP A 6 8.82 -10.09 -0.79
N LEU A 7 9.87 -9.52 -0.21
CA LEU A 7 11.11 -10.23 0.13
C LEU A 7 11.15 -10.67 1.60
N ASP A 8 10.19 -10.23 2.42
CA ASP A 8 10.22 -10.48 3.86
C ASP A 8 9.76 -11.90 4.25
N GLU A 9 10.27 -12.34 5.40
CA GLU A 9 9.76 -13.48 6.15
C GLU A 9 8.72 -13.06 7.20
N ILE A 10 7.93 -14.02 7.66
CA ILE A 10 6.92 -13.82 8.68
C ILE A 10 7.58 -13.73 10.07
N CYS A 11 7.43 -12.60 10.74
CA CYS A 11 7.90 -12.37 12.10
C CYS A 11 6.77 -12.47 13.12
N VAL A 12 7.08 -12.87 14.36
CA VAL A 12 6.13 -12.84 15.49
C VAL A 12 5.54 -11.44 15.69
N SER A 13 6.34 -10.40 15.48
CA SER A 13 5.91 -9.00 15.58
C SER A 13 4.86 -8.58 14.54
N ASN A 14 4.56 -9.42 13.53
CA ASN A 14 3.52 -9.17 12.54
C ASN A 14 2.11 -9.59 13.01
N THR A 15 2.00 -10.38 14.09
CA THR A 15 0.76 -11.02 14.56
C THR A 15 -0.39 -10.02 14.81
N ASN A 16 -0.09 -8.78 15.20
CA ASN A 16 -1.11 -7.76 15.47
C ASN A 16 -1.78 -7.15 14.22
N ARG A 17 -1.30 -7.46 13.01
CA ARG A 17 -1.75 -6.75 11.79
C ARG A 17 -1.62 -7.52 10.46
N GLN A 18 -1.03 -8.71 10.43
CA GLN A 18 -0.83 -9.48 9.19
C GLN A 18 -1.50 -10.84 9.29
N SER A 19 -2.37 -11.16 8.33
CA SER A 19 -3.21 -12.35 8.35
C SER A 19 -2.44 -13.68 8.25
N HIS A 20 -1.24 -13.66 7.68
CA HIS A 20 -0.36 -14.82 7.56
C HIS A 20 0.51 -15.05 8.81
N ALA A 21 0.56 -14.10 9.75
CA ALA A 21 1.34 -14.22 10.98
C ALA A 21 0.58 -15.04 12.03
N ALA A 22 0.61 -16.37 11.87
CA ALA A 22 -0.01 -17.34 12.75
C ALA A 22 1.01 -18.35 13.28
N SER A 23 0.65 -19.06 14.36
CA SER A 23 1.48 -20.14 14.90
C SER A 23 1.81 -21.17 13.81
N GLY A 24 3.07 -21.59 13.76
CA GLY A 24 3.60 -22.50 12.74
C GLY A 24 3.99 -21.83 11.41
N GLN A 25 3.76 -20.51 11.24
CA GLN A 25 4.14 -19.79 10.00
C GLN A 25 5.37 -18.88 10.16
N TYR A 26 5.82 -18.63 11.39
CA TYR A 26 6.97 -17.75 11.65
C TYR A 26 8.27 -18.27 11.01
N GLY A 27 9.05 -17.37 10.41
CA GLY A 27 10.28 -17.68 9.66
C GLY A 27 10.05 -18.16 8.22
N ARG A 28 8.80 -18.34 7.79
CA ARG A 28 8.49 -18.67 6.39
C ARG A 28 8.41 -17.40 5.55
N VAL A 29 8.69 -17.51 4.25
CA VAL A 29 8.57 -16.40 3.29
C VAL A 29 7.11 -15.97 3.13
N LYS A 30 6.84 -14.66 3.27
CA LYS A 30 5.46 -14.12 3.27
C LYS A 30 4.69 -14.46 1.99
N VAL A 31 5.30 -14.24 0.82
CA VAL A 31 4.62 -14.47 -0.48
C VAL A 31 4.26 -15.93 -0.69
N GLU A 32 5.09 -16.86 -0.24
CA GLU A 32 4.83 -18.30 -0.37
C GLU A 32 3.65 -18.73 0.52
N VAL A 33 3.66 -18.33 1.80
CA VAL A 33 2.55 -18.65 2.72
C VAL A 33 1.24 -18.03 2.24
N MET A 34 1.28 -16.81 1.70
CA MET A 34 0.10 -16.20 1.11
C MET A 34 -0.37 -16.91 -0.16
N ALA A 35 0.54 -17.38 -1.01
CA ALA A 35 0.19 -18.15 -2.20
C ALA A 35 -0.44 -19.50 -1.83
N GLU A 36 0.09 -20.22 -0.83
CA GLU A 36 -0.53 -21.42 -0.27
C GLU A 36 -1.94 -21.13 0.23
N ARG A 37 -2.11 -20.06 1.02
CA ARG A 37 -3.41 -19.65 1.54
C ARG A 37 -4.40 -19.32 0.42
N LEU A 38 -3.97 -18.61 -0.62
CA LEU A 38 -4.82 -18.29 -1.76
C LEU A 38 -5.27 -19.54 -2.51
N ARG A 39 -4.37 -20.50 -2.75
CA ARG A 39 -4.71 -21.79 -3.37
C ARG A 39 -5.65 -22.63 -2.51
N ALA A 40 -5.52 -22.55 -1.19
CA ALA A 40 -6.46 -23.19 -0.27
C ALA A 40 -7.87 -22.56 -0.32
N ILE A 41 -7.97 -21.25 -0.61
CA ILE A 41 -9.26 -20.55 -0.78
C ILE A 41 -9.87 -20.87 -2.16
N ASN A 42 -9.07 -20.86 -3.21
CA ASN A 42 -9.48 -21.18 -4.57
C ASN A 42 -8.39 -22.01 -5.27
N PRO A 43 -8.57 -23.33 -5.42
CA PRO A 43 -7.57 -24.20 -6.04
C PRO A 43 -7.18 -23.82 -7.47
N ASP A 44 -8.09 -23.17 -8.22
CA ASP A 44 -7.87 -22.78 -9.61
C ASP A 44 -7.15 -21.42 -9.73
N ILE A 45 -6.81 -20.77 -8.61
CA ILE A 45 -6.12 -19.49 -8.66
C ILE A 45 -4.68 -19.65 -9.17
N GLN A 46 -4.38 -18.97 -10.27
CA GLN A 46 -3.01 -18.75 -10.70
C GLN A 46 -2.35 -17.71 -9.78
N CYS A 47 -1.54 -18.18 -8.83
CA CYS A 47 -0.81 -17.32 -7.90
C CYS A 47 0.69 -17.39 -8.17
N HIS A 48 1.30 -16.22 -8.34
CA HIS A 48 2.72 -16.04 -8.64
C HIS A 48 3.41 -15.33 -7.46
N PRO A 49 3.99 -16.07 -6.52
CA PRO A 49 4.85 -15.49 -5.50
C PRO A 49 6.18 -15.04 -6.16
N ASP A 50 6.62 -13.84 -5.83
CA ASP A 50 7.88 -13.25 -6.29
C ASP A 50 8.61 -12.69 -5.07
N MET A 51 9.70 -13.36 -4.69
CA MET A 51 10.48 -13.04 -3.52
C MET A 51 11.51 -11.95 -3.84
N ASP A 52 11.05 -10.71 -3.98
CA ASP A 52 11.88 -9.55 -4.30
C ASP A 52 11.22 -8.25 -3.82
N PHE A 53 11.98 -7.14 -3.81
CA PHE A 53 11.42 -5.79 -3.67
C PHE A 53 11.28 -5.11 -5.02
N VAL A 54 10.25 -4.28 -5.17
CA VAL A 54 10.16 -3.39 -6.33
C VAL A 54 11.05 -2.16 -6.12
N THR A 55 12.09 -2.05 -6.92
CA THR A 55 13.08 -0.97 -6.92
C THR A 55 13.03 -0.19 -8.23
N ALA A 56 13.69 0.97 -8.27
CA ALA A 56 13.81 1.73 -9.52
C ALA A 56 14.56 0.96 -10.63
N ALA A 57 15.40 -0.01 -10.26
CA ALA A 57 16.18 -0.80 -11.22
C ALA A 57 15.38 -1.95 -11.86
N ASN A 58 14.49 -2.59 -11.09
CA ASN A 58 13.73 -3.76 -11.55
C ASN A 58 12.24 -3.47 -11.81
N VAL A 59 11.71 -2.27 -11.49
CA VAL A 59 10.28 -1.97 -11.67
C VAL A 59 9.79 -2.21 -13.10
N ALA A 60 10.64 -2.02 -14.10
CA ALA A 60 10.29 -2.31 -15.50
C ALA A 60 10.02 -3.79 -15.75
N GLU A 61 10.86 -4.65 -15.19
CA GLU A 61 10.70 -6.11 -15.24
C GLU A 61 9.46 -6.53 -14.44
N LYS A 62 9.36 -6.07 -13.19
CA LYS A 62 8.26 -6.45 -12.28
C LYS A 62 6.88 -6.06 -12.80
N MET A 63 6.78 -4.95 -13.54
CA MET A 63 5.54 -4.42 -14.09
C MET A 63 5.24 -4.88 -15.54
N ALA A 64 6.12 -5.69 -16.14
CA ALA A 64 5.94 -6.17 -17.52
C ALA A 64 4.81 -7.21 -17.67
N GLY A 65 4.29 -7.76 -16.56
CA GLY A 65 3.32 -8.85 -16.54
C GLY A 65 1.90 -8.52 -17.06
N GLY A 66 1.66 -7.32 -17.59
CA GLY A 66 0.36 -6.96 -18.18
C GLY A 66 -0.80 -6.91 -17.18
N TYR A 67 -0.54 -6.45 -15.95
CA TYR A 67 -1.55 -6.40 -14.89
C TYR A 67 -2.72 -5.48 -15.21
N ASP A 68 -3.94 -5.94 -14.93
CA ASP A 68 -5.13 -5.09 -14.96
C ASP A 68 -5.03 -3.94 -13.94
N PHE A 69 -4.50 -4.25 -12.76
CA PHE A 69 -4.26 -3.31 -11.67
C PHE A 69 -3.04 -3.72 -10.86
N VAL A 70 -2.30 -2.72 -10.39
CA VAL A 70 -1.25 -2.84 -9.38
C VAL A 70 -1.76 -2.21 -8.09
N LEU A 71 -1.69 -2.95 -6.99
CA LEU A 71 -1.95 -2.44 -5.65
C LEU A 71 -0.62 -2.34 -4.89
N ASP A 72 -0.19 -1.12 -4.65
CA ASP A 72 1.01 -0.83 -3.91
C ASP A 72 0.70 -0.67 -2.40
N ALA A 73 1.08 -1.69 -1.64
CA ALA A 73 0.98 -1.75 -0.18
C ALA A 73 2.36 -1.75 0.52
N THR A 74 3.40 -1.20 -0.12
CA THR A 74 4.73 -1.06 0.53
C THR A 74 4.76 0.11 1.50
N ASP A 75 5.54 -0.02 2.56
CA ASP A 75 5.86 1.02 3.53
C ASP A 75 7.09 1.87 3.13
N SER A 76 7.83 1.44 2.11
CA SER A 76 9.02 2.13 1.62
C SER A 76 8.67 3.27 0.66
N VAL A 77 8.94 4.51 1.07
CA VAL A 77 8.80 5.71 0.22
C VAL A 77 9.52 5.52 -1.13
N LYS A 78 10.73 4.95 -1.12
CA LYS A 78 11.54 4.76 -2.33
C LYS A 78 10.86 3.81 -3.32
N HIS A 79 10.36 2.68 -2.85
CA HIS A 79 9.68 1.69 -3.69
C HIS A 79 8.34 2.24 -4.20
N LYS A 80 7.59 2.94 -3.34
CA LYS A 80 6.36 3.65 -3.72
C LYS A 80 6.57 4.63 -4.87
N VAL A 81 7.59 5.48 -4.76
CA VAL A 81 7.92 6.47 -5.79
C VAL A 81 8.32 5.78 -7.10
N ALA A 82 9.15 4.73 -7.04
CA ALA A 82 9.56 3.98 -8.22
C ALA A 82 8.35 3.39 -8.97
N MET A 83 7.42 2.74 -8.25
CA MET A 83 6.19 2.20 -8.82
C MET A 83 5.28 3.29 -9.39
N ILE A 84 5.06 4.37 -8.65
CA ILE A 84 4.24 5.50 -9.11
C ILE A 84 4.76 6.07 -10.43
N VAL A 85 6.05 6.37 -10.49
CA VAL A 85 6.66 6.99 -11.68
C VAL A 85 6.58 6.05 -12.88
N TYR A 86 6.93 4.78 -12.69
CA TYR A 86 6.91 3.80 -13.78
C TYR A 86 5.49 3.52 -14.28
N CYS A 87 4.56 3.19 -13.37
CA CYS A 87 3.18 2.86 -13.74
C CYS A 87 2.49 4.06 -14.38
N LYS A 88 2.71 5.29 -13.87
CA LYS A 88 2.11 6.49 -14.46
C LYS A 88 2.60 6.74 -15.88
N ARG A 89 3.91 6.60 -16.12
CA ARG A 89 4.52 6.77 -17.45
C ARG A 89 4.03 5.72 -18.46
N ASN A 90 3.86 4.49 -18.01
CA ASN A 90 3.46 3.35 -18.86
C ASN A 90 1.95 3.07 -18.86
N LYS A 91 1.15 3.95 -18.26
CA LYS A 91 -0.32 3.84 -18.18
C LYS A 91 -0.79 2.52 -17.52
N ILE A 92 -0.01 1.98 -16.60
CA ILE A 92 -0.39 0.83 -15.79
C ILE A 92 -1.26 1.33 -14.64
N PRO A 93 -2.50 0.83 -14.48
CA PRO A 93 -3.38 1.26 -13.39
C PRO A 93 -2.77 0.92 -12.02
N LEU A 94 -2.56 1.94 -11.19
CA LEU A 94 -1.92 1.81 -9.88
C LEU A 94 -2.79 2.45 -8.78
N TYR A 95 -2.96 1.72 -7.68
CA TYR A 95 -3.51 2.20 -6.43
C TYR A 95 -2.45 2.16 -5.34
N VAL A 96 -2.43 3.19 -4.50
CA VAL A 96 -1.39 3.39 -3.48
C VAL A 96 -2.05 3.30 -2.09
N VAL A 97 -1.60 2.40 -1.23
CA VAL A 97 -2.05 2.35 0.17
C VAL A 97 -1.17 3.26 1.01
N GLY A 98 -1.79 4.10 1.84
CA GLY A 98 -1.12 4.95 2.82
C GLY A 98 -0.60 4.19 4.05
N SER A 99 -0.14 4.94 5.05
CA SER A 99 0.26 4.37 6.33
C SER A 99 -0.97 4.11 7.21
N ALA A 100 -1.21 2.86 7.57
CA ALA A 100 -2.30 2.44 8.47
C ALA A 100 -1.85 2.30 9.94
N GLY A 101 -0.59 2.60 10.25
CA GLY A 101 -0.06 2.57 11.61
C GLY A 101 -0.47 3.80 12.42
N GLY A 102 -0.61 3.63 13.73
CA GLY A 102 -0.94 4.69 14.69
C GLY A 102 -2.39 5.15 14.60
N GLN A 103 -3.24 4.34 14.00
CA GLN A 103 -4.65 4.60 13.75
C GLN A 103 -5.49 3.49 14.38
N THR A 104 -6.71 3.83 14.80
CA THR A 104 -7.61 2.95 15.54
C THR A 104 -9.02 2.87 14.97
N ASP A 105 -9.45 3.88 14.20
CA ASP A 105 -10.82 3.99 13.70
C ASP A 105 -10.92 3.62 12.21
N PRO A 106 -11.36 2.39 11.87
CA PRO A 106 -11.50 1.98 10.48
C PRO A 106 -12.61 2.72 9.72
N THR A 107 -13.53 3.42 10.41
CA THR A 107 -14.62 4.15 9.75
C THR A 107 -14.14 5.43 9.04
N ARG A 108 -12.93 5.87 9.38
CA ARG A 108 -12.26 7.06 8.84
C ARG A 108 -11.37 6.75 7.64
N ILE A 109 -11.49 5.55 7.07
CA ILE A 109 -10.73 5.11 5.90
C ILE A 109 -11.50 5.52 4.64
N HIS A 110 -10.81 6.24 3.75
CA HIS A 110 -11.38 6.73 2.50
C HIS A 110 -10.38 6.53 1.36
N TYR A 111 -10.85 6.73 0.12
CA TYR A 111 -9.96 6.78 -1.05
C TYR A 111 -10.10 8.11 -1.79
N ALA A 112 -8.99 8.68 -2.23
CA ALA A 112 -8.94 9.93 -2.99
C ALA A 112 -7.68 10.02 -3.85
N ASP A 113 -7.51 11.11 -4.60
CA ASP A 113 -6.21 11.41 -5.21
C ASP A 113 -5.14 11.57 -4.12
N ILE A 114 -3.92 11.11 -4.36
CA ILE A 114 -2.82 11.20 -3.40
C ILE A 114 -2.58 12.64 -2.92
N THR A 115 -2.89 13.66 -3.72
CA THR A 115 -2.76 15.07 -3.29
C THR A 115 -3.78 15.49 -2.23
N ARG A 116 -4.84 14.71 -2.01
CA ARG A 116 -5.88 14.92 -0.99
C ARG A 116 -5.65 14.12 0.29
N ALA A 117 -4.69 13.20 0.31
CA ALA A 117 -4.41 12.43 1.51
C ALA A 117 -3.85 13.32 2.62
N GLU A 118 -4.55 13.35 3.74
CA GLU A 118 -4.26 14.08 4.97
C GLU A 118 -3.87 13.11 6.08
N GLN A 119 -3.28 13.62 7.16
CA GLN A 119 -2.84 12.83 8.33
C GLN A 119 -1.97 11.61 8.00
N ASP A 120 -1.34 11.57 6.83
CA ASP A 120 -0.51 10.44 6.39
C ASP A 120 0.94 10.91 6.10
N PRO A 121 1.88 10.67 7.04
CA PRO A 121 3.29 11.05 6.85
C PRO A 121 3.98 10.30 5.70
N LEU A 122 3.59 9.05 5.42
CA LEU A 122 4.17 8.25 4.34
C LEU A 122 3.83 8.89 2.99
N LEU A 123 2.54 9.16 2.75
CA LEU A 123 2.07 9.79 1.52
C LEU A 123 2.57 11.24 1.41
N ALA A 124 2.73 11.97 2.51
CA ALA A 124 3.34 13.28 2.51
C ALA A 124 4.79 13.26 1.99
N LEU A 125 5.61 12.29 2.44
CA LEU A 125 6.98 12.08 1.97
C LEU A 125 7.02 11.65 0.50
N VAL A 126 6.14 10.75 0.08
CA VAL A 126 6.01 10.33 -1.33
C VAL A 126 5.68 11.53 -2.21
N ARG A 127 4.68 12.34 -1.86
CA ARG A 127 4.34 13.56 -2.60
C ARG A 127 5.51 14.54 -2.66
N LYS A 128 6.25 14.70 -1.56
CA LYS A 128 7.44 15.57 -1.52
C LYS A 128 8.49 15.11 -2.54
N LYS A 129 8.85 13.81 -2.53
CA LYS A 129 9.80 13.24 -3.50
C LYS A 129 9.32 13.37 -4.95
N LEU A 130 8.04 13.07 -5.22
CA LEU A 130 7.49 13.20 -6.57
C LEU A 130 7.61 14.63 -7.12
N ARG A 131 7.42 15.65 -6.28
CA ARG A 131 7.60 17.06 -6.68
C ARG A 131 9.07 17.42 -6.90
N GLN A 132 9.94 16.98 -6.01
CA GLN A 132 11.37 17.32 -6.03
C GLN A 132 12.12 16.63 -7.17
N GLU A 133 11.79 15.37 -7.46
CA GLU A 133 12.62 14.49 -8.27
C GLU A 133 11.95 14.09 -9.60
N HIS A 134 10.63 14.25 -9.73
CA HIS A 134 9.87 13.69 -10.86
C HIS A 134 8.89 14.68 -11.53
N GLY A 135 9.05 15.98 -11.29
CA GLY A 135 8.31 17.03 -12.00
C GLY A 135 6.82 17.13 -11.69
N TYR A 136 6.35 16.50 -10.61
CA TYR A 136 4.96 16.66 -10.16
C TYR A 136 4.71 18.08 -9.64
N SER A 137 3.51 18.61 -9.89
CA SER A 137 3.20 20.01 -9.59
C SER A 137 3.23 20.32 -8.08
N SER A 138 3.80 21.47 -7.73
CA SER A 138 3.69 22.08 -6.40
C SER A 138 2.36 22.80 -6.17
N ASN A 139 1.57 23.04 -7.22
CA ASN A 139 0.26 23.68 -7.11
C ASN A 139 -0.75 22.74 -6.43
N LEU A 140 -1.21 23.11 -5.24
CA LEU A 140 -2.13 22.31 -4.42
C LEU A 140 -3.50 22.08 -5.06
N LYS A 141 -3.89 22.88 -6.07
CA LYS A 141 -5.13 22.67 -6.83
C LYS A 141 -4.99 21.55 -7.88
N ARG A 142 -3.76 21.22 -8.30
CA ARG A 142 -3.50 20.16 -9.29
C ARG A 142 -3.51 18.79 -8.61
N ARG A 143 -4.11 17.81 -9.30
CA ARG A 143 -4.13 16.40 -8.88
C ARG A 143 -3.00 15.64 -9.55
N PHE A 144 -2.46 14.62 -8.89
CA PHE A 144 -1.44 13.76 -9.49
C PHE A 144 -2.09 12.66 -10.37
N SER A 145 -3.40 12.48 -10.24
CA SER A 145 -4.18 11.43 -10.87
C SER A 145 -3.61 10.06 -10.51
N ILE A 146 -3.40 9.88 -9.20
CA ILE A 146 -2.96 8.64 -8.54
C ILE A 146 -3.94 8.45 -7.39
N GLU A 147 -4.77 7.41 -7.46
CA GLU A 147 -5.71 7.11 -6.38
C GLU A 147 -4.97 6.41 -5.22
N CYS A 148 -5.34 6.76 -4.00
CA CYS A 148 -4.79 6.17 -2.79
C CYS A 148 -5.87 5.89 -1.76
N VAL A 149 -5.59 4.94 -0.86
CA VAL A 149 -6.36 4.68 0.35
C VAL A 149 -5.61 5.28 1.52
N TYR A 150 -6.28 6.10 2.33
CA TYR A 150 -5.72 6.74 3.51
C TYR A 150 -6.81 6.89 4.57
N SER A 151 -6.42 7.24 5.79
CA SER A 151 -7.36 7.68 6.82
C SER A 151 -7.08 9.12 7.20
N ASP A 152 -8.15 9.88 7.47
CA ASP A 152 -8.05 11.23 8.01
C ASP A 152 -7.88 11.25 9.55
N GLU A 153 -7.75 10.08 10.19
CA GLU A 153 -7.41 9.95 11.61
C GLU A 153 -5.97 10.41 11.86
N PRO A 154 -5.75 11.36 12.80
CA PRO A 154 -4.41 11.74 13.22
C PRO A 154 -3.61 10.54 13.73
N VAL A 155 -2.37 10.42 13.27
CA VAL A 155 -1.47 9.32 13.68
C VAL A 155 -1.05 9.51 15.14
N MET A 156 -1.20 8.44 15.92
CA MET A 156 -0.76 8.33 17.30
C MET A 156 0.64 7.72 17.38
N PHE A 157 1.51 8.37 18.16
CA PHE A 157 2.89 7.96 18.39
C PHE A 157 3.08 7.55 19.85
N GLN A 158 3.84 6.47 20.05
CA GLN A 158 4.26 6.03 21.37
C GLN A 158 5.27 7.01 21.99
N GLN A 159 5.06 7.35 23.26
CA GLN A 159 5.93 8.22 24.05
C GLN A 159 6.88 7.41 24.94
N PRO A 160 8.00 8.00 25.42
CA PRO A 160 8.94 7.31 26.30
C PRO A 160 8.35 6.80 27.62
N ASP A 161 7.28 7.43 28.10
CA ASP A 161 6.53 7.03 29.31
C ASP A 161 5.49 5.91 29.04
N GLY A 162 5.42 5.40 27.81
CA GLY A 162 4.48 4.37 27.39
C GLY A 162 3.09 4.90 27.01
N SER A 163 2.82 6.20 27.16
CA SER A 163 1.59 6.81 26.68
C SER A 163 1.59 6.94 25.15
N VAL A 164 0.44 7.32 24.58
CA VAL A 164 0.29 7.60 23.14
C VAL A 164 -0.32 8.97 22.92
N CYS A 165 0.22 9.74 21.98
CA CYS A 165 -0.34 11.04 21.61
C CYS A 165 -0.04 11.38 20.14
N SER A 166 -0.67 12.42 19.60
CA SER A 166 -0.46 12.88 18.22
C SER A 166 0.86 13.62 18.00
N THR A 167 1.60 13.91 19.08
CA THR A 167 2.89 14.59 19.00
C THR A 167 3.98 13.58 18.70
N ARG A 168 4.68 13.79 17.58
CA ARG A 168 5.83 12.97 17.23
C ARG A 168 6.94 13.13 18.28
N PRO A 169 7.48 12.04 18.86
CA PRO A 169 8.62 12.12 19.77
C PRO A 169 9.83 12.76 19.10
N ALA A 170 10.61 13.55 19.85
CA ALA A 170 11.89 14.05 19.37
C ALA A 170 12.86 12.88 19.22
N THR A 171 13.18 12.47 17.98
CA THR A 171 14.22 11.46 17.74
C THR A 171 15.59 12.02 18.06
N HIS A 172 16.38 11.31 18.86
CA HIS A 172 17.82 11.56 18.97
C HIS A 172 18.49 11.27 17.62
N GLY A 173 18.91 12.33 16.91
CA GLY A 173 19.76 12.24 15.72
C GLY A 173 19.04 12.17 14.38
N ASN A 174 19.80 12.48 13.32
CA ASN A 174 19.42 12.73 11.92
C ASN A 174 18.80 11.53 11.17
N SER A 175 18.23 10.56 11.87
CA SER A 175 17.62 9.36 11.30
C SER A 175 16.18 9.67 10.86
N SER A 176 15.89 9.51 9.57
CA SER A 176 14.53 9.52 9.06
C SER A 176 13.72 8.46 9.82
N VAL A 177 12.74 8.90 10.62
CA VAL A 177 11.80 8.02 11.34
C VAL A 177 11.26 6.97 10.36
N ARG A 178 11.61 5.71 10.58
CA ARG A 178 11.00 4.59 9.85
C ARG A 178 9.55 4.47 10.31
N LEU A 179 8.63 4.28 9.37
CA LEU A 179 7.20 4.06 9.65
C LEU A 179 6.91 2.57 9.92
N ASP A 180 7.94 1.81 10.30
CA ASP A 180 7.83 0.41 10.67
C ASP A 180 7.59 0.25 12.18
N CYS A 181 7.36 -0.98 12.64
CA CYS A 181 7.20 -1.25 14.07
C CYS A 181 8.43 -0.92 14.92
N ALA A 182 9.60 -0.73 14.32
CA ALA A 182 10.79 -0.27 15.04
C ALA A 182 10.76 1.26 15.28
N GLY A 183 9.97 2.00 14.50
CA GLY A 183 9.81 3.45 14.60
C GLY A 183 8.77 3.96 15.61
N GLY A 184 8.24 3.10 16.48
CA GLY A 184 7.37 3.52 17.60
C GLY A 184 5.91 3.80 17.23
N ILE A 185 5.43 3.22 16.12
CA ILE A 185 4.03 3.31 15.70
C ILE A 185 3.37 1.94 15.83
N GLY A 186 2.35 1.85 16.70
CA GLY A 186 1.52 0.65 16.86
C GLY A 186 0.59 0.43 15.66
N ALA A 187 -0.03 -0.74 15.56
CA ALA A 187 -1.00 -1.04 14.51
C ALA A 187 -2.02 -2.07 14.98
N SER A 188 -3.19 -2.06 14.33
CA SER A 188 -4.29 -2.99 14.59
C SER A 188 -4.78 -3.63 13.29
N THR A 189 -5.07 -4.93 13.33
CA THR A 189 -5.71 -5.66 12.23
C THR A 189 -7.03 -5.00 11.79
N CYS A 190 -7.79 -4.41 12.73
CA CYS A 190 -9.06 -3.75 12.40
C CYS A 190 -8.88 -2.61 11.40
N VAL A 191 -7.76 -1.86 11.50
CA VAL A 191 -7.46 -0.75 10.59
C VAL A 191 -6.69 -1.25 9.37
N THR A 192 -5.56 -1.92 9.57
CA THR A 192 -4.68 -2.39 8.49
C THR A 192 -5.39 -3.34 7.52
N GLY A 193 -6.22 -4.26 8.03
CA GLY A 193 -7.07 -5.13 7.21
C GLY A 193 -8.12 -4.34 6.44
N SER A 194 -8.75 -3.34 7.07
CA SER A 194 -9.74 -2.48 6.43
C SER A 194 -9.15 -1.61 5.31
N PHE A 195 -7.90 -1.12 5.44
CA PHE A 195 -7.19 -0.47 4.34
C PHE A 195 -7.08 -1.39 3.11
N GLY A 196 -6.70 -2.65 3.34
CA GLY A 196 -6.66 -3.68 2.30
C GLY A 196 -8.04 -3.91 1.66
N PHE A 197 -9.09 -4.07 2.47
CA PHE A 197 -10.45 -4.28 1.96
C PHE A 197 -11.01 -3.10 1.18
N VAL A 198 -10.78 -1.86 1.63
CA VAL A 198 -11.18 -0.65 0.88
C VAL A 198 -10.44 -0.58 -0.46
N ALA A 199 -9.14 -0.89 -0.48
CA ALA A 199 -8.36 -0.92 -1.72
C ALA A 199 -8.88 -1.99 -2.70
N SER A 200 -9.10 -3.23 -2.23
CA SER A 200 -9.63 -4.32 -3.05
C SER A 200 -11.03 -4.00 -3.59
N SER A 201 -11.93 -3.49 -2.74
CA SER A 201 -13.28 -3.06 -3.16
C SER A 201 -13.22 -2.00 -4.25
N ARG A 202 -12.30 -1.03 -4.12
CA ARG A 202 -12.10 0.01 -5.12
C ARG A 202 -11.61 -0.54 -6.46
N ILE A 203 -10.66 -1.48 -6.45
CA ILE A 203 -10.16 -2.15 -7.65
C ILE A 203 -11.27 -2.96 -8.33
N ILE A 204 -12.02 -3.76 -7.56
CA ILE A 204 -13.16 -4.55 -8.09
C ILE A 204 -14.18 -3.63 -8.76
N LYS A 205 -14.54 -2.51 -8.13
CA LYS A 205 -15.45 -1.52 -8.72
C LYS A 205 -14.95 -1.00 -10.07
N LYS A 206 -13.66 -0.68 -10.20
CA LYS A 206 -13.07 -0.22 -11.47
C LYS A 206 -13.10 -1.29 -12.56
N ILE A 207 -12.83 -2.54 -12.20
CA ILE A 207 -12.92 -3.68 -13.13
C ILE A 207 -14.36 -3.81 -13.66
N LEU A 208 -15.34 -3.77 -12.75
CA LEU A 208 -16.76 -3.86 -13.12
C LEU A 208 -17.23 -2.67 -13.99
N ASP A 209 -16.80 -1.45 -13.67
CA ASP A 209 -17.13 -0.27 -14.46
C ASP A 209 -16.55 -0.35 -15.88
N LYS A 210 -15.30 -0.84 -16.02
CA LYS A 210 -14.65 -1.07 -17.32
C LYS A 210 -15.41 -2.13 -18.14
N ALA A 211 -15.83 -3.23 -17.50
CA ALA A 211 -16.59 -4.28 -18.16
C ALA A 211 -17.95 -3.76 -18.69
N ARG A 212 -18.66 -2.94 -17.90
CA ARG A 212 -19.93 -2.34 -18.31
C ARG A 212 -19.80 -1.40 -19.52
N GLN A 213 -18.75 -0.58 -19.54
CA GLN A 213 -18.47 0.32 -20.68
C GLN A 213 -18.12 -0.46 -21.95
N SER A 214 -17.43 -1.58 -21.81
CA SER A 214 -17.07 -2.45 -22.93
C SER A 214 -18.32 -3.11 -23.55
N GLY A 215 -19.24 -3.59 -22.72
CA GLY A 215 -20.49 -4.24 -23.17
C GLY A 215 -21.56 -3.27 -23.70
N SER A 216 -21.57 -2.00 -23.29
CA SER A 216 -22.46 -1.00 -23.89
C SER A 216 -22.02 -0.56 -25.29
N SER A 217 -20.72 -0.64 -25.57
CA SER A 217 -20.13 -0.24 -26.87
C SER A 217 -20.42 -1.28 -27.97
N SER A 218 -20.61 -2.54 -27.60
CA SER A 218 -20.88 -3.65 -28.53
C SER A 218 -22.35 -3.85 -28.90
N ASN A 219 -23.28 -3.13 -28.27
CA ASN A 219 -24.72 -3.23 -28.53
C ASN A 219 -25.26 -2.08 -29.42
N THR A 220 -24.36 -1.29 -30.02
CA THR A 220 -24.68 -0.14 -30.88
C THR A 220 -24.22 -0.30 -32.32
N GLU A 221 -23.85 -1.51 -32.75
CA GLU A 221 -23.64 -1.87 -34.17
C GLU A 221 -24.74 -2.81 -34.67
#